data_AF-A0A957N8S3-F1
#
_entry.id   AF-A0A957N8S3-F1
#
_cell.length_a   1.000
_cell.length_b   1.000
_cell.length_c   1.000
_cell.angle_alpha   90.00
_cell.angle_beta   90.00
_cell.angle_gamma   90.00
#
_symmetry.space_group_name_H-M   'P 1'
#
loop_
_entity.id
_entity.type
_entity.pdbx_description
1 polymer ?
#
loop_
_entity_poly.entity_id
_entity_poly.type
_entity_poly.pdbx_seq_one_letter_code
_entity_poly.pdbx_strand_id
1 'polypeptide(L)'
;MMYVQLGATPEHDFDQPLGLLSDCHRRIEHFLGVLLKVAREAPDDQLSEPYGRALEVALTYFREAAPKHTQDEEESLFPRLRRAGCQHQALNLLEADHQEAETMHFMVEGLATLWLADGQLEVAQRALLVATLSKLERLYAEHIQLEDTGLFPLAAALLEADQLADIGREMARRRGL
;
A
#
# COMPACT_ATOMS: atom_id res chain seq x y z
N MET A 1 -28.63 0.13 -2.55
CA MET A 1 -28.15 -1.06 -1.82
C MET A 1 -26.97 -1.63 -2.59
N MET A 2 -25.77 -1.09 -2.36
CA MET A 2 -24.53 -1.64 -2.90
C MET A 2 -23.77 -2.21 -1.71
N TYR A 3 -23.76 -3.53 -1.60
CA TYR A 3 -22.89 -4.22 -0.67
C TYR A 3 -21.45 -4.01 -1.17
N VAL A 4 -20.68 -3.17 -0.48
CA VAL A 4 -19.23 -3.18 -0.62
C VAL A 4 -18.77 -4.47 0.05
N GLN A 5 -18.45 -5.45 -0.77
CA GLN A 5 -17.91 -6.72 -0.33
C GLN A 5 -16.46 -6.46 0.10
N LEU A 6 -16.28 -6.20 1.39
CA LEU A 6 -14.96 -6.17 2.02
C LEU A 6 -14.32 -7.55 1.88
N GLY A 7 -13.15 -7.60 1.24
CA GLY A 7 -12.25 -8.75 1.26
C GLY A 7 -12.47 -9.75 0.12
N ALA A 8 -11.73 -9.59 -0.97
CA ALA A 8 -11.20 -10.78 -1.61
C ALA A 8 -10.30 -11.48 -0.57
N THR A 9 -10.58 -12.75 -0.27
CA THR A 9 -9.62 -13.61 0.43
C THR A 9 -8.26 -13.49 -0.26
N PRO A 10 -7.14 -13.39 0.47
CA PRO A 10 -5.82 -13.52 -0.14
C PRO A 10 -5.82 -14.80 -0.99
N GLU A 11 -5.49 -14.68 -2.27
CA GLU A 11 -5.30 -15.87 -3.12
C GLU A 11 -4.05 -16.63 -2.66
N HIS A 12 -3.10 -15.89 -2.07
CA HIS A 12 -1.85 -16.39 -1.55
C HIS A 12 -1.77 -16.23 -0.02
N ASP A 13 -1.12 -17.18 0.63
CA ASP A 13 -0.84 -17.17 2.06
C ASP A 13 0.67 -17.08 2.34
N PHE A 14 1.09 -17.30 3.58
CA PHE A 14 2.49 -17.22 3.97
C PHE A 14 3.37 -18.32 3.37
N ASP A 15 2.79 -19.40 2.82
CA ASP A 15 3.56 -20.40 2.08
C ASP A 15 3.90 -19.91 0.66
N GLN A 16 3.24 -18.83 0.20
CA GLN A 16 3.45 -18.18 -1.09
C GLN A 16 3.76 -16.68 -0.90
N PRO A 17 4.88 -16.32 -0.23
CA PRO A 17 5.14 -14.95 0.23
C PRO A 17 5.19 -13.90 -0.88
N LEU A 18 5.75 -14.24 -2.05
CA LEU A 18 5.80 -13.31 -3.19
C LEU A 18 4.40 -13.05 -3.76
N GLY A 19 3.56 -14.08 -3.85
CA GLY A 19 2.16 -13.92 -4.26
C GLY A 19 1.37 -13.10 -3.24
N LEU A 20 1.64 -13.28 -1.95
CA LEU A 20 1.01 -12.48 -0.90
C LEU A 20 1.41 -10.99 -0.96
N LEU A 21 2.65 -10.67 -1.36
CA LEU A 21 3.08 -9.29 -1.65
C LEU A 21 2.34 -8.71 -2.86
N SER A 22 2.21 -9.46 -3.96
CA SER A 22 1.39 -9.02 -5.11
C SER A 22 -0.09 -8.83 -4.74
N ASP A 23 -0.65 -9.66 -3.85
CA ASP A 23 -2.00 -9.46 -3.32
C ASP A 23 -2.09 -8.16 -2.48
N CYS A 24 -1.01 -7.78 -1.77
CA CYS A 24 -0.92 -6.48 -1.09
C CYS A 24 -0.97 -5.34 -2.10
N HIS A 25 -0.27 -5.44 -3.25
CA HIS A 25 -0.32 -4.42 -4.31
C HIS A 25 -1.75 -4.15 -4.78
N ARG A 26 -2.53 -5.19 -5.03
CA ARG A 26 -3.93 -5.03 -5.44
C ARG A 26 -4.78 -4.32 -4.38
N ARG A 27 -4.49 -4.53 -3.09
CA ARG A 27 -5.15 -3.81 -1.99
C ARG A 27 -4.72 -2.35 -1.93
N ILE A 28 -3.43 -2.05 -2.11
CA ILE A 28 -2.91 -0.68 -2.20
C ILE A 28 -3.62 0.09 -3.32
N GLU A 29 -3.63 -0.46 -4.53
CA GLU A 29 -4.31 0.14 -5.68
C GLU A 29 -5.80 0.40 -5.40
N HIS A 30 -6.48 -0.59 -4.82
CA HIS A 30 -7.90 -0.49 -4.49
C HIS A 30 -8.17 0.66 -3.51
N PHE A 31 -7.48 0.67 -2.36
CA PHE A 31 -7.74 1.67 -1.33
C PHE A 31 -7.30 3.07 -1.74
N LEU A 32 -6.23 3.19 -2.52
CA LEU A 32 -5.82 4.46 -3.10
C LEU A 32 -6.86 5.01 -4.09
N GLY A 33 -7.44 4.14 -4.91
CA GLY A 33 -8.56 4.49 -5.78
C GLY A 33 -9.81 4.92 -5.00
N VAL A 34 -10.10 4.28 -3.86
CA VAL A 34 -11.18 4.69 -2.95
C VAL A 34 -10.93 6.09 -2.40
N LEU A 35 -9.73 6.36 -1.85
CA LEU A 35 -9.37 7.68 -1.33
C LEU A 35 -9.51 8.76 -2.40
N LEU A 36 -8.99 8.50 -3.61
CA LEU A 36 -9.04 9.45 -4.71
C LEU A 36 -10.48 9.73 -5.18
N LYS A 37 -11.32 8.68 -5.21
CA LYS A 37 -12.74 8.81 -5.53
C LYS A 37 -13.47 9.66 -4.50
N VAL A 38 -13.28 9.39 -3.20
CA VAL A 38 -13.86 10.19 -2.11
C VAL A 38 -13.41 11.65 -2.25
N ALA A 39 -12.10 11.88 -2.41
CA ALA A 39 -11.53 13.21 -2.53
C ALA A 39 -12.09 14.01 -3.71
N ARG A 40 -12.46 13.36 -4.83
CA ARG A 40 -13.00 14.03 -6.02
C ARG A 40 -14.53 14.18 -6.03
N GLU A 41 -15.25 13.22 -5.47
CA GLU A 41 -16.70 13.12 -5.67
C GLU A 41 -17.54 13.46 -4.44
N ALA A 42 -16.96 13.47 -3.23
CA ALA A 42 -17.70 13.83 -2.04
C ALA A 42 -18.30 15.26 -2.15
N PRO A 43 -19.50 15.51 -1.57
CA PRO A 43 -20.11 16.84 -1.56
C PRO A 43 -19.22 17.88 -0.86
N ASP A 44 -19.27 19.14 -1.33
CA ASP A 44 -18.51 20.24 -0.74
C ASP A 44 -19.09 20.73 0.60
N ASP A 45 -20.39 20.50 0.84
CA ASP A 45 -21.11 20.99 2.00
C ASP A 45 -21.02 20.06 3.21
N GLN A 46 -21.09 18.74 3.03
CA GLN A 46 -20.96 17.80 4.14
C GLN A 46 -20.50 16.45 3.64
N LEU A 47 -19.49 15.89 4.32
CA LEU A 47 -19.06 14.51 4.13
C LEU A 47 -20.20 13.58 4.58
N SER A 48 -20.88 12.98 3.61
CA SER A 48 -21.95 12.03 3.90
C SER A 48 -21.39 10.71 4.46
N GLU A 49 -22.22 10.00 5.23
CA GLU A 49 -21.84 8.76 5.91
C GLU A 49 -21.17 7.71 4.98
N PRO A 50 -21.64 7.46 3.73
CA PRO A 50 -20.98 6.52 2.84
C PRO A 50 -19.55 6.92 2.47
N TYR A 51 -19.29 8.21 2.22
CA TYR A 51 -17.95 8.70 1.90
C TYR A 51 -17.05 8.69 3.14
N GLY A 52 -17.57 9.12 4.29
CA GLY A 52 -16.83 9.07 5.56
C GLY A 52 -16.39 7.65 5.92
N ARG A 53 -17.29 6.67 5.79
CA ARG A 53 -16.96 5.26 6.03
C ARG A 53 -15.91 4.72 5.04
N ALA A 54 -16.03 5.06 3.76
CA ALA A 54 -15.06 4.64 2.75
C ALA A 54 -13.66 5.22 3.03
N LEU A 55 -13.61 6.50 3.45
CA LEU A 55 -12.38 7.17 3.85
C LEU A 55 -11.75 6.47 5.07
N GLU A 56 -12.51 6.26 6.14
CA GLU A 56 -12.02 5.63 7.37
C GLU A 56 -11.47 4.21 7.15
N VAL A 57 -12.17 3.39 6.36
CA VAL A 57 -11.71 2.03 6.03
C VAL A 57 -10.39 2.07 5.24
N ALA A 58 -10.28 2.95 4.25
CA ALA A 58 -9.06 3.07 3.46
C ALA A 58 -7.87 3.59 4.28
N LEU A 59 -8.09 4.59 5.16
CA LEU A 59 -7.06 5.08 6.08
C LEU A 59 -6.59 3.99 7.04
N THR A 60 -7.52 3.19 7.59
CA THR A 60 -7.17 2.07 8.48
C THR A 60 -6.25 1.07 7.79
N TYR A 61 -6.50 0.75 6.53
CA TYR A 61 -5.62 -0.11 5.74
C TYR A 61 -4.20 0.47 5.62
N PHE A 62 -4.07 1.74 5.25
CA PHE A 62 -2.76 2.40 5.13
C PHE A 62 -2.05 2.61 6.48
N ARG A 63 -2.79 2.66 7.59
CA ARG A 63 -2.23 2.76 8.93
C ARG A 63 -1.69 1.43 9.45
N GLU A 64 -2.38 0.32 9.18
CA GLU A 64 -2.13 -0.95 9.86
C GLU A 64 -1.53 -2.05 8.98
N ALA A 65 -1.90 -2.09 7.70
CA ALA A 65 -1.55 -3.17 6.79
C ALA A 65 -0.45 -2.77 5.81
N ALA A 66 -0.54 -1.60 5.18
CA ALA A 66 0.48 -1.13 4.23
C ALA A 66 1.90 -1.05 4.84
N PRO A 67 2.11 -0.59 6.09
CA PRO A 67 3.47 -0.55 6.66
C PRO A 67 4.08 -1.94 6.84
N LYS A 68 3.26 -2.98 7.05
CA LYS A 68 3.73 -4.36 7.17
C LYS A 68 4.24 -4.90 5.83
N HIS A 69 3.64 -4.47 4.72
CA HIS A 69 4.10 -4.84 3.38
C HIS A 69 5.50 -4.27 3.11
N THR A 70 5.71 -2.97 3.36
CA THR A 70 7.06 -2.36 3.27
C THR A 70 8.07 -3.05 4.20
N GLN A 71 7.68 -3.42 5.42
CA GLN A 71 8.55 -4.20 6.32
C GLN A 71 8.86 -5.60 5.77
N ASP A 72 7.90 -6.27 5.13
CA ASP A 72 8.13 -7.56 4.50
C ASP A 72 9.15 -7.47 3.36
N GLU A 73 9.15 -6.38 2.61
CA GLU A 73 10.18 -6.10 1.62
C GLU A 73 11.53 -5.75 2.24
N GLU A 74 11.58 -4.68 3.02
CA GLU A 74 12.85 -4.07 3.45
C GLU A 74 13.60 -4.89 4.50
N GLU A 75 12.89 -5.61 5.36
CA GLU A 75 13.51 -6.39 6.44
C GLU A 75 13.69 -7.87 6.06
N SER A 76 12.89 -8.40 5.14
CA SER A 76 12.91 -9.83 4.79
C SER A 76 13.40 -10.09 3.37
N LEU A 77 12.73 -9.55 2.35
CA LEU A 77 13.00 -9.88 0.95
C LEU A 77 14.26 -9.18 0.41
N PHE A 78 14.32 -7.85 0.47
CA PHE A 78 15.42 -7.06 -0.11
C PHE A 78 16.80 -7.44 0.46
N PRO A 79 16.98 -7.69 1.77
CA PRO A 79 18.28 -8.13 2.30
C PRO A 79 18.74 -9.48 1.73
N ARG A 80 17.81 -10.38 1.40
CA ARG A 80 18.13 -11.68 0.77
C ARG A 80 18.50 -11.48 -0.70
N LEU A 81 17.76 -10.65 -1.43
CA LEU A 81 18.09 -10.30 -2.82
C LEU A 81 19.44 -9.62 -2.95
N ARG A 82 19.81 -8.72 -2.03
CA ARG A 82 21.15 -8.12 -1.97
C ARG A 82 22.24 -9.17 -1.83
N ARG A 83 22.07 -10.15 -0.94
CA ARG A 83 23.04 -11.25 -0.76
C ARG A 83 23.11 -12.17 -1.97
N ALA A 84 22.01 -12.33 -2.70
CA ALA A 84 21.94 -13.09 -3.94
C ALA A 84 22.50 -12.33 -5.17
N GLY A 85 23.04 -11.12 -4.99
CA GLY A 85 23.67 -10.34 -6.05
C GLY A 85 22.71 -9.52 -6.91
N CYS A 86 21.46 -9.32 -6.47
CA CYS A 86 20.53 -8.40 -7.12
C CYS A 86 21.10 -6.96 -7.13
N GLN A 87 20.86 -6.23 -8.23
CA GLN A 87 21.40 -4.89 -8.42
C GLN A 87 20.90 -3.93 -7.32
N HIS A 88 21.85 -3.35 -6.57
CA HIS A 88 21.53 -2.41 -5.50
C HIS A 88 20.76 -1.19 -5.98
N GLN A 89 20.92 -0.75 -7.23
CA GLN A 89 20.24 0.44 -7.74
C GLN A 89 18.71 0.28 -7.76
N ALA A 90 18.18 -0.87 -8.19
CA ALA A 90 16.75 -1.11 -8.22
C ALA A 90 16.15 -1.15 -6.80
N LEU A 91 16.80 -1.86 -5.89
CA LEU A 91 16.37 -1.95 -4.50
C LEU A 91 16.42 -0.59 -3.78
N ASN A 92 17.45 0.21 -4.03
CA ASN A 92 17.56 1.54 -3.46
C ASN A 92 16.50 2.50 -4.01
N LEU A 93 16.06 2.31 -5.26
CA LEU A 93 14.96 3.07 -5.84
C LEU A 93 13.65 2.73 -5.14
N LEU A 94 13.35 1.44 -4.97
CA LEU A 94 12.14 0.99 -4.26
C LEU A 94 12.09 1.49 -2.81
N GLU A 95 13.23 1.43 -2.09
CA GLU A 95 13.32 2.01 -0.74
C GLU A 95 13.13 3.53 -0.74
N ALA A 96 13.62 4.25 -1.76
CA ALA A 96 13.37 5.68 -1.89
C ALA A 96 11.88 5.99 -2.17
N ASP A 97 11.23 5.18 -3.00
CA ASP A 97 9.78 5.26 -3.26
C ASP A 97 8.98 5.04 -1.97
N HIS A 98 9.38 4.08 -1.12
CA HIS A 98 8.75 3.85 0.19
C HIS A 98 8.82 5.08 1.10
N GLN A 99 9.97 5.74 1.17
CA GLN A 99 10.15 6.95 1.99
C GLN A 99 9.31 8.13 1.45
N GLU A 100 9.24 8.28 0.12
CA GLU A 100 8.39 9.29 -0.50
C GLU A 100 6.90 8.97 -0.27
N ALA A 101 6.50 7.71 -0.39
CA ALA A 101 5.14 7.26 -0.13
C ALA A 101 4.74 7.48 1.33
N GLU A 102 5.60 7.17 2.31
CA GLU A 102 5.36 7.42 3.73
C GLU A 102 5.08 8.90 4.01
N THR A 103 5.88 9.80 3.42
CA THR A 103 5.69 11.25 3.57
C THR A 103 4.33 11.70 3.02
N MET A 104 3.92 11.16 1.87
CA MET A 104 2.61 11.49 1.28
C MET A 104 1.45 10.87 2.06
N HIS A 105 1.59 9.64 2.57
CA HIS A 105 0.59 9.00 3.42
C HIS A 105 0.36 9.79 4.70
N PHE A 106 1.41 10.30 5.34
CA PHE A 106 1.27 11.17 6.51
C PHE A 106 0.43 12.43 6.22
N MET A 107 0.67 13.06 5.07
CA MET A 107 -0.11 14.22 4.63
C MET A 107 -1.58 13.86 4.34
N VAL A 108 -1.81 12.75 3.64
CA VAL A 108 -3.16 12.24 3.33
C VAL A 108 -3.92 11.93 4.62
N GLU A 109 -3.30 11.22 5.56
CA GLU A 109 -3.89 10.87 6.87
C GLU A 109 -4.32 12.13 7.63
N GLY A 110 -3.46 13.15 7.69
CA GLY A 110 -3.78 14.40 8.38
C GLY A 110 -4.99 15.13 7.78
N LEU A 111 -5.01 15.28 6.45
CA LEU A 111 -6.12 15.94 5.75
C LEU A 111 -7.41 15.14 5.83
N ALA A 112 -7.34 13.82 5.69
CA ALA A 112 -8.50 12.95 5.73
C ALA A 112 -9.08 12.84 7.15
N THR A 113 -8.23 12.82 8.17
CA THR A 113 -8.67 12.86 9.58
C THR A 113 -9.38 14.17 9.91
N LEU A 114 -8.85 15.30 9.43
CA LEU A 114 -9.53 16.60 9.56
C LEU A 114 -10.91 16.56 8.89
N TRP A 115 -10.99 16.00 7.69
CA TRP A 115 -12.26 15.87 6.98
C TRP A 115 -13.28 15.01 7.72
N LEU A 116 -12.85 13.90 8.31
CA LEU A 116 -13.71 13.02 9.12
C LEU A 116 -14.23 13.73 10.37
N ALA A 117 -13.40 14.56 11.02
CA ALA A 117 -13.76 15.26 12.25
C ALA A 117 -14.72 16.43 12.00
N ASP A 118 -14.42 17.26 11.01
CA ASP A 118 -15.17 18.49 10.75
C ASP A 118 -16.32 18.30 9.76
N GLY A 119 -16.29 17.19 9.00
CA GLY A 119 -17.25 16.91 7.95
C GLY A 119 -17.04 17.73 6.68
N GLN A 120 -16.07 18.65 6.67
CA GLN A 120 -15.72 19.50 5.54
C GLN A 120 -14.20 19.62 5.42
N LEU A 121 -13.73 20.01 4.24
CA LEU A 121 -12.36 20.49 4.01
C LEU A 121 -12.41 21.80 3.26
N GLU A 122 -11.46 22.69 3.54
CA GLU A 122 -11.30 23.88 2.73
C GLU A 122 -10.93 23.51 1.29
N VAL A 123 -11.33 24.34 0.32
CA VAL A 123 -11.06 24.11 -1.12
C VAL A 123 -9.57 23.86 -1.39
N ALA A 124 -8.68 24.61 -0.73
CA ALA A 124 -7.24 24.45 -0.87
C ALA A 124 -6.73 23.13 -0.29
N GLN A 125 -7.27 22.70 0.86
CA GLN A 125 -6.93 21.43 1.51
C GLN A 125 -7.42 20.24 0.67
N ARG A 126 -8.64 20.31 0.14
CA ARG A 126 -9.20 19.30 -0.77
C ARG A 126 -8.39 19.20 -2.06
N ALA A 127 -7.99 20.34 -2.64
CA ALA A 127 -7.14 20.35 -3.82
C ALA A 127 -5.75 19.73 -3.55
N LEU A 128 -5.15 20.03 -2.39
CA LEU A 128 -3.91 19.40 -1.96
C LEU A 128 -4.07 17.89 -1.78
N LEU A 129 -5.14 17.44 -1.13
CA LEU A 129 -5.44 16.02 -0.94
C LEU A 129 -5.53 15.28 -2.28
N VAL A 130 -6.29 15.82 -3.25
CA VAL A 130 -6.42 15.23 -4.60
C VAL A 130 -5.06 15.19 -5.31
N ALA A 131 -4.26 16.25 -5.22
CA ALA A 131 -2.95 16.31 -5.85
C ALA A 131 -1.99 15.27 -5.25
N THR A 132 -1.94 15.15 -3.92
CA THR A 132 -1.09 14.18 -3.21
C THR A 132 -1.52 12.75 -3.51
N LEU A 133 -2.81 12.44 -3.46
CA LEU A 133 -3.33 11.11 -3.82
C LEU A 133 -3.04 10.75 -5.28
N SER A 134 -3.17 11.71 -6.20
CA SER A 134 -2.85 11.48 -7.62
C SER A 134 -1.35 11.24 -7.82
N LYS A 135 -0.48 11.82 -6.98
CA LYS A 135 0.96 11.57 -7.02
C LYS A 135 1.31 10.19 -6.44
N LEU A 136 0.70 9.82 -5.31
CA LEU A 136 0.78 8.48 -4.74
C LEU A 136 0.35 7.40 -5.75
N GLU A 137 -0.74 7.64 -6.49
CA GLU A 137 -1.25 6.68 -7.49
C GLU A 137 -0.23 6.39 -8.57
N ARG A 138 0.45 7.44 -9.08
CA ARG A 138 1.52 7.25 -10.07
C ARG A 138 2.75 6.57 -9.49
N LEU A 139 3.18 6.98 -8.30
CA LEU A 139 4.34 6.38 -7.61
C LEU A 139 4.10 4.88 -7.41
N TYR A 140 2.96 4.50 -6.83
CA TYR A 140 2.65 3.09 -6.61
C TYR A 140 2.49 2.32 -7.93
N ALA A 141 1.92 2.91 -8.99
CA ALA A 141 1.81 2.22 -10.27
C ALA A 141 3.18 1.85 -10.85
N GLU A 142 4.15 2.78 -10.81
CA GLU A 142 5.52 2.54 -11.30
C GLU A 142 6.27 1.56 -10.39
N HIS A 143 6.15 1.73 -9.07
CA HIS A 143 6.75 0.89 -8.05
C HIS A 143 6.28 -0.57 -8.16
N ILE A 144 4.96 -0.78 -8.12
CA ILE A 144 4.31 -2.10 -8.23
C ILE A 144 4.68 -2.77 -9.55
N GLN A 145 4.74 -2.01 -10.66
CA GLN A 145 5.15 -2.58 -11.94
C GLN A 145 6.59 -3.11 -11.91
N LEU A 146 7.51 -2.37 -11.31
CA LEU A 146 8.91 -2.78 -11.16
C LEU A 146 9.02 -4.06 -10.31
N GLU A 147 8.24 -4.16 -9.25
CA GLU A 147 8.24 -5.33 -8.37
C GLU A 147 7.56 -6.55 -9.01
N ASP A 148 6.30 -6.44 -9.41
CA ASP A 148 5.49 -7.56 -9.92
C ASP A 148 6.09 -8.17 -11.19
N THR A 149 6.63 -7.35 -12.10
CA THR A 149 7.14 -7.82 -13.40
C THR A 149 8.65 -8.05 -13.43
N GLY A 150 9.37 -7.49 -12.46
CA GLY A 150 10.82 -7.49 -12.42
C GLY A 150 11.37 -8.18 -11.19
N LEU A 151 11.15 -7.58 -10.03
CA LEU A 151 11.79 -8.00 -8.78
C LEU A 151 11.28 -9.36 -8.27
N PHE A 152 9.97 -9.59 -8.23
CA PHE A 152 9.41 -10.83 -7.69
C PHE A 152 9.72 -12.05 -8.58
N PRO A 153 9.64 -11.98 -9.93
CA PRO A 153 10.14 -13.07 -10.77
C PRO A 153 11.63 -13.35 -10.57
N LEU A 154 12.45 -12.30 -10.40
CA LEU A 154 13.87 -12.46 -10.09
C LEU A 154 14.08 -13.12 -8.72
N ALA A 155 13.30 -12.73 -7.71
CA ALA A 155 13.34 -13.33 -6.39
C ALA A 155 12.99 -14.83 -6.43
N ALA A 156 11.95 -15.20 -7.18
CA ALA A 156 11.57 -16.60 -7.37
C ALA A 156 12.66 -17.43 -8.08
N ALA A 157 13.49 -16.80 -8.92
CA ALA A 157 14.58 -17.47 -9.62
C ALA A 157 15.89 -17.55 -8.81
N LEU A 158 16.12 -16.59 -7.90
CA LEU A 158 17.37 -16.48 -7.14
C LEU A 158 17.30 -17.10 -5.75
N LEU A 159 16.13 -17.09 -5.10
CA LEU A 159 15.98 -17.52 -3.73
C LEU A 159 15.61 -19.00 -3.66
N GLU A 160 16.28 -19.71 -2.76
CA GLU A 160 15.99 -21.10 -2.46
C GLU A 160 14.65 -21.24 -1.71
N ALA A 161 14.05 -22.42 -1.80
CA ALA A 161 12.72 -22.68 -1.21
C ALA A 161 12.68 -22.46 0.32
N ASP A 162 13.78 -22.76 1.02
CA ASP A 162 13.91 -22.52 2.46
C ASP A 162 13.94 -21.02 2.78
N GLN A 163 14.62 -20.21 1.96
CA GLN A 163 14.66 -18.76 2.11
C GLN A 163 13.29 -18.12 1.89
N LEU A 164 12.51 -18.60 0.90
CA LEU A 164 11.14 -18.16 0.69
C LEU A 164 10.25 -18.55 1.88
N ALA A 165 10.38 -19.79 2.37
CA ALA A 165 9.65 -20.22 3.56
C ALA A 165 10.00 -19.39 4.81
N ASP A 166 11.27 -18.99 4.97
CA ASP A 166 11.70 -18.10 6.05
C ASP A 166 11.02 -16.73 5.96
N ILE A 167 10.97 -16.14 4.76
CA ILE A 167 10.26 -14.87 4.51
C ILE A 167 8.79 -15.02 4.91
N GLY A 168 8.11 -16.07 4.46
CA GLY A 168 6.72 -16.36 4.85
C GLY A 168 6.50 -16.39 6.36
N ARG A 169 7.39 -17.06 7.10
CA ARG A 169 7.33 -17.09 8.59
C ARG A 169 7.65 -15.75 9.23
N GLU A 170 8.48 -14.91 8.62
CA GLU A 170 8.73 -13.53 9.07
C GLU A 170 7.47 -12.67 8.88
N MET A 171 6.83 -12.75 7.70
CA MET A 171 5.58 -12.06 7.38
C MET A 171 4.45 -12.44 8.34
N ALA A 172 4.30 -13.73 8.66
CA ALA A 172 3.31 -14.23 9.61
C ALA A 172 3.55 -13.66 11.03
N ARG A 173 4.81 -13.67 11.49
CA ARG A 173 5.19 -13.12 12.80
C ARG A 173 4.88 -11.63 12.93
N ARG A 174 5.09 -10.82 11.89
CA ARG A 174 4.71 -9.39 11.88
C ARG A 174 3.20 -9.16 12.03
N ARG A 175 2.40 -10.22 11.81
CA ARG A 175 0.94 -10.23 11.93
C ARG A 175 0.46 -10.99 13.18
N GLY A 176 1.37 -11.43 14.04
CA GLY A 176 1.06 -12.12 15.29
C GLY A 176 0.59 -13.57 15.12
N LEU A 177 0.97 -14.21 14.02
CA LEU A 177 0.63 -15.58 13.66
C LEU A 177 1.83 -16.52 13.83
#